data_AF-A0AA97FMG7-F1
#
_entry.id   AF-A0AA97FMG7-F1
#
_cell.length_a   1.000
_cell.length_b   1.000
_cell.length_c   1.000
_cell.angle_alpha   90.00
_cell.angle_beta   90.00
_cell.angle_gamma   90.00
#
_symmetry.space_group_name_H-M   'P 1'
#
loop_
_entity.id
_entity.type
_entity.pdbx_description
1 polymer ?
#
loop_
_entity_poly.entity_id
_entity_poly.type
_entity_poly.pdbx_seq_one_letter_code
_entity_poly.pdbx_strand_id
1 'polypeptide(L)'
;MADSRDTAADDLLHEDEEFEFPLPNDDEQRRIALQIFLDAWDDALAEGVNPDVLASTAIFAAFSDMVETYGEEAVSEMAEGMKARVQQGEFTLNQTRH
;
A
#
# COMPACT_ATOMS: atom_id res chain seq x y z
N MET A 1 53.68 35.46 18.90
CA MET A 1 53.01 36.71 18.51
C MET A 1 51.94 36.30 17.52
N ALA A 2 50.69 36.54 17.87
CA ALA A 2 49.51 36.03 17.18
C ALA A 2 49.24 36.76 15.85
N ASP A 3 48.64 36.05 14.90
CA ASP A 3 47.69 36.56 13.90
C ASP A 3 46.86 35.34 13.44
N SER A 4 45.63 35.13 13.92
CA SER A 4 44.36 35.80 13.65
C SER A 4 43.68 35.32 12.35
N ARG A 5 42.35 35.15 12.44
CA ARG A 5 41.37 34.45 11.55
C ARG A 5 41.10 33.02 12.01
N ASP A 6 40.17 32.77 12.94
CA ASP A 6 38.73 33.10 12.94
C ASP A 6 37.99 32.57 11.70
N THR A 7 36.86 31.90 11.98
CA THR A 7 35.79 31.52 11.04
C THR A 7 36.18 30.41 10.05
N ALA A 8 35.64 29.20 10.03
CA ALA A 8 34.40 28.66 10.53
C ALA A 8 34.59 27.14 10.76
N ALA A 9 34.92 26.75 11.99
CA ALA A 9 34.64 25.39 12.46
C ALA A 9 33.21 25.30 13.03
N ASP A 10 32.37 26.28 12.68
CA ASP A 10 31.07 26.60 13.26
C ASP A 10 29.98 26.65 12.17
N ASP A 11 29.97 25.69 11.23
CA ASP A 11 28.77 25.48 10.39
C ASP A 11 28.76 24.17 9.60
N LEU A 12 29.31 23.09 10.19
CA LEU A 12 28.99 21.74 9.74
C LEU A 12 28.35 20.96 10.88
N LEU A 13 27.41 21.60 11.56
CA LEU A 13 26.20 20.89 11.94
C LEU A 13 25.48 20.62 10.61
N HIS A 14 25.82 19.52 9.94
CA HIS A 14 24.78 18.85 9.17
C HIS A 14 23.86 18.28 10.24
N GLU A 15 22.95 19.14 10.69
CA GLU A 15 21.80 18.73 11.48
C GLU A 15 21.22 17.53 10.75
N ASP A 16 20.94 16.48 11.51
CA ASP A 16 20.17 15.34 11.09
C ASP A 16 18.80 15.85 10.59
N GLU A 17 18.76 16.41 9.37
CA GLU A 17 17.54 16.56 8.61
C GLU A 17 17.15 15.13 8.24
N GLU A 18 16.56 14.41 9.22
CA GLU A 18 15.54 13.43 8.93
C GLU A 18 14.52 14.16 8.06
N PHE A 19 14.77 14.11 6.74
CA PHE A 19 13.89 14.68 5.75
C PHE A 19 12.65 13.80 5.78
N GLU A 20 11.75 14.11 6.70
CA GLU A 20 10.48 13.44 6.86
C GLU A 20 9.64 13.88 5.66
N PHE A 21 9.84 13.17 4.54
CA PHE A 21 9.01 13.31 3.36
C PHE A 21 7.58 13.09 3.84
N PRO A 22 6.70 14.11 3.72
CA PRO A 22 5.35 13.99 4.23
C PRO A 22 4.72 12.76 3.58
N LEU A 23 4.14 11.89 4.42
CA LEU A 23 3.46 10.72 3.91
C LEU A 23 2.44 11.16 2.85
N PRO A 24 2.33 10.45 1.72
CA PRO A 24 1.30 10.73 0.74
C PRO A 24 -0.07 10.78 1.40
N ASN A 25 -1.00 11.58 0.88
CA ASN A 25 -2.38 11.53 1.38
C ASN A 25 -3.03 10.18 1.07
N ASP A 26 -4.14 9.84 1.73
CA ASP A 26 -4.81 8.54 1.61
C ASP A 26 -5.11 8.12 0.16
N ASP A 27 -5.48 9.06 -0.70
CA ASP A 27 -5.81 8.76 -2.11
C ASP A 27 -4.55 8.46 -2.93
N GLU A 28 -3.45 9.14 -2.62
CA GLU A 28 -2.15 8.85 -3.19
C GLU A 28 -1.58 7.53 -2.67
N GLN A 29 -1.69 7.25 -1.37
CA GLN A 29 -1.32 5.96 -0.78
C GLN A 29 -2.12 4.82 -1.42
N ARG A 30 -3.44 4.97 -1.58
CA ARG A 30 -4.28 3.99 -2.27
C ARG A 30 -3.83 3.74 -3.71
N ARG A 31 -3.48 4.80 -4.45
CA ARG A 31 -2.99 4.69 -5.83
C ARG A 31 -1.64 3.97 -5.89
N ILE A 32 -0.70 4.32 -5.00
CA ILE A 32 0.62 3.70 -4.92
C ILE A 32 0.48 2.22 -4.57
N ALA A 33 -0.31 1.88 -3.55
CA ALA A 33 -0.54 0.50 -3.13
C ALA A 33 -1.17 -0.33 -4.27
N LEU A 34 -2.16 0.23 -4.97
CA LEU A 34 -2.76 -0.44 -6.12
C LEU A 34 -1.74 -0.71 -7.23
N GLN A 35 -0.91 0.28 -7.57
CA GLN A 35 0.11 0.09 -8.61
C GLN A 35 1.10 -1.01 -8.23
N ILE A 36 1.60 -0.99 -6.99
CA ILE A 36 2.50 -2.03 -6.46
C ILE A 36 1.85 -3.41 -6.56
N PHE A 37 0.57 -3.53 -6.20
CA PHE A 37 -0.13 -4.80 -6.30
C PHE A 37 -0.30 -5.26 -7.75
N LEU A 38 -0.60 -4.36 -8.68
CA LEU A 38 -0.73 -4.70 -10.10
C LEU A 38 0.60 -5.15 -10.70
N ASP A 39 1.70 -4.46 -10.37
CA ASP A 39 3.03 -4.84 -10.84
C ASP A 39 3.43 -6.22 -10.30
N ALA A 40 3.24 -6.45 -9.00
CA ALA A 40 3.49 -7.76 -8.38
C ALA A 40 2.58 -8.87 -8.94
N TRP A 41 1.36 -8.51 -9.37
CA TRP A 41 0.43 -9.42 -10.00
C TRP A 41 0.94 -9.87 -11.37
N ASP A 42 1.37 -8.92 -12.20
CA ASP A 42 1.94 -9.19 -13.52
C ASP A 42 3.21 -10.06 -13.42
N ASP A 43 4.08 -9.78 -12.45
CA ASP A 43 5.27 -10.59 -12.17
C ASP A 43 4.91 -12.04 -11.81
N ALA A 44 3.91 -12.23 -10.94
CA ALA A 44 3.46 -13.58 -10.56
C ALA A 44 2.89 -14.35 -11.75
N LEU A 45 2.15 -13.68 -12.66
CA LEU A 45 1.65 -14.29 -13.88
C LEU A 45 2.80 -14.65 -14.85
N ALA A 46 3.84 -13.82 -14.94
CA ALA A 46 5.02 -14.09 -15.75
C ALA A 46 5.81 -15.32 -15.26
N GLU A 47 5.83 -15.55 -13.95
CA GLU A 47 6.39 -16.77 -13.33
C GLU A 47 5.50 -18.03 -13.49
N GLY A 48 4.34 -17.88 -14.13
CA GLY A 48 3.43 -18.99 -14.43
C GLY A 48 2.44 -19.34 -13.31
N VAL A 49 2.24 -18.45 -12.34
CA VAL A 49 1.21 -18.63 -11.31
C VAL A 49 -0.18 -18.55 -11.94
N ASN A 50 -1.06 -19.48 -11.58
CA ASN A 50 -2.45 -19.45 -12.04
C ASN A 50 -3.18 -18.23 -11.44
N PRO A 51 -3.90 -17.42 -12.23
CA PRO A 51 -4.57 -16.21 -11.76
C PRO A 51 -5.61 -16.48 -10.66
N ASP A 52 -6.33 -17.60 -10.71
CA ASP A 52 -7.31 -17.97 -9.67
C ASP A 52 -6.62 -18.32 -8.34
N VAL A 53 -5.45 -18.97 -8.42
CA VAL A 53 -4.62 -19.28 -7.25
C VAL A 53 -4.06 -17.99 -6.64
N LEU A 54 -3.58 -17.08 -7.47
CA LEU A 54 -3.08 -15.78 -7.02
C LEU A 54 -4.17 -14.98 -6.32
N ALA A 55 -5.35 -14.87 -6.94
CA ALA A 55 -6.48 -14.13 -6.38
C ALA A 55 -6.98 -14.72 -5.06
N SER A 56 -7.16 -16.04 -4.98
CA SER A 56 -7.58 -16.69 -3.73
C SER A 56 -6.55 -16.53 -2.61
N THR A 57 -5.26 -16.58 -2.94
CA THR A 57 -4.17 -16.35 -1.99
C THR A 57 -4.15 -14.90 -1.49
N ALA A 58 -4.34 -13.93 -2.38
CA ALA A 58 -4.43 -12.52 -2.00
C ALA A 58 -5.62 -12.25 -1.06
N ILE A 59 -6.79 -12.85 -1.33
CA ILE A 59 -7.96 -12.74 -0.44
C ILE A 59 -7.64 -13.34 0.94
N PHE A 60 -7.02 -14.52 0.98
CA PHE A 60 -6.63 -15.15 2.24
C PHE A 60 -5.65 -14.27 3.04
N ALA A 61 -4.63 -13.74 2.39
CA ALA A 61 -3.65 -12.86 3.03
C ALA A 61 -4.32 -11.60 3.58
N ALA A 62 -5.17 -10.93 2.79
CA ALA A 62 -5.89 -9.74 3.22
C ALA A 62 -6.82 -10.02 4.42
N PHE A 63 -7.58 -11.11 4.38
CA PHE A 63 -8.46 -11.47 5.51
C PHE A 63 -7.67 -11.85 6.76
N SER A 64 -6.52 -12.53 6.60
CA SER A 64 -5.67 -12.91 7.74
C SER A 64 -5.14 -11.68 8.47
N ASP A 65 -4.63 -10.70 7.72
CA ASP A 65 -4.12 -9.43 8.26
C ASP A 65 -5.23 -8.60 8.94
N MET A 66 -6.41 -8.53 8.33
CA MET A 66 -7.57 -7.87 8.91
C MET A 66 -8.06 -8.56 10.18
N VAL A 67 -8.06 -9.90 10.24
CA VAL A 67 -8.46 -10.65 11.43
C VAL A 67 -7.44 -10.45 12.55
N GLU A 68 -6.14 -10.44 12.24
CA GLU A 68 -5.09 -10.14 13.21
C GLU A 68 -5.24 -8.74 13.79
N THR A 69 -5.60 -7.75 12.96
CA THR A 69 -5.73 -6.35 13.37
C THR A 69 -7.04 -6.04 14.10
N TYR A 70 -8.17 -6.60 13.64
CA TYR A 70 -9.52 -6.19 14.06
C TYR A 70 -10.33 -7.30 14.73
N GLY A 71 -9.88 -8.55 14.66
CA GLY A 71 -10.59 -9.72 15.19
C GLY A 71 -11.59 -10.35 14.22
N GLU A 72 -11.91 -11.63 14.46
CA GLU A 72 -12.76 -12.45 13.57
C GLU A 72 -14.19 -11.89 13.41
N GLU A 73 -14.80 -11.41 14.50
CA GLU A 73 -16.18 -10.91 14.49
C GLU A 73 -16.33 -9.67 13.59
N ALA A 74 -15.43 -8.68 13.74
CA ALA A 74 -15.46 -7.45 12.95
C ALA A 74 -15.26 -7.72 11.45
N VAL A 75 -14.34 -8.63 11.10
CA VAL A 75 -14.08 -9.00 9.70
C VAL A 75 -15.25 -9.81 9.12
N SER A 76 -15.88 -10.67 9.93
CA SER A 76 -17.09 -11.40 9.53
C SER A 76 -18.23 -10.44 9.16
N GLU A 77 -18.53 -9.45 10.02
CA GLU A 77 -19.56 -8.43 9.74
C GLU A 77 -19.25 -7.64 8.47
N MET A 78 -17.99 -7.24 8.25
CA MET A 78 -17.57 -6.59 7.02
C MET A 78 -17.83 -7.48 5.79
N ALA A 79 -17.51 -8.76 5.89
CA ALA A 79 -17.61 -9.72 4.79
C ALA A 79 -19.07 -9.96 4.34
N GLU A 80 -20.05 -9.83 5.23
CA GLU A 80 -21.48 -9.98 4.88
C GLU A 80 -21.91 -9.04 3.74
N GLY A 81 -21.37 -7.81 3.72
CA GLY A 81 -21.65 -6.82 2.68
C GLY A 81 -21.04 -7.15 1.31
N MET A 82 -20.00 -7.99 1.25
CA MET A 82 -19.26 -8.24 0.01
C MET A 82 -20.11 -8.95 -1.04
N LYS A 83 -20.97 -9.89 -0.63
CA LYS A 83 -21.89 -10.58 -1.56
C LYS A 83 -22.77 -9.59 -2.32
N ALA A 84 -23.34 -8.62 -1.61
CA ALA A 84 -24.20 -7.60 -2.22
C ALA A 84 -23.41 -6.74 -3.22
N ARG A 85 -22.18 -6.35 -2.87
CA ARG A 85 -21.27 -5.58 -3.74
C ARG A 85 -20.90 -6.32 -5.02
N VAL A 86 -20.59 -7.62 -4.91
CA VAL A 86 -20.37 -8.50 -6.08
C VAL A 86 -21.61 -8.56 -6.97
N GLN A 87 -22.79 -8.76 -6.38
CA GLN A 87 -24.05 -8.81 -7.13
C GLN A 87 -24.42 -7.49 -7.80
N GLN A 88 -24.00 -6.36 -7.23
CA GLN A 88 -24.15 -5.03 -7.81
C GLN A 88 -23.12 -4.73 -8.91
N GLY A 89 -22.16 -5.65 -9.13
CA GLY A 89 -21.14 -5.52 -10.17
C GLY A 89 -19.98 -4.61 -9.79
N GLU A 90 -19.81 -4.28 -8.50
CA GLU A 90 -18.77 -3.33 -8.04
C GLU A 90 -17.34 -3.77 -8.41
N PHE A 91 -17.11 -5.07 -8.56
CA PHE A 91 -15.82 -5.65 -8.93
C PHE A 91 -15.72 -6.03 -10.42
N THR A 92 -16.73 -5.70 -11.23
CA THR A 92 -16.72 -6.00 -12.67
C THR A 92 -16.04 -4.87 -13.43
N LEU A 93 -14.79 -5.06 -13.83
CA LEU A 93 -13.97 -4.04 -14.50
C LEU A 93 -14.37 -3.75 -15.97
N ASN A 94 -15.51 -4.24 -16.44
CA ASN A 94 -15.98 -4.10 -17.83
C ASN A 94 -17.49 -3.77 -17.93
N GLN A 95 -18.04 -2.88 -17.10
CA GLN A 95 -19.27 -2.20 -17.52
C GLN A 95 -18.91 -1.24 -18.66
N THR A 96 -18.90 -1.78 -19.88
CA THR A 96 -19.05 -0.98 -21.09
C THR A 96 -20.33 -0.19 -20.88
N ARG A 97 -20.19 1.12 -20.62
CA ARG A 97 -21.29 2.08 -20.73
C ARG A 97 -21.84 1.92 -22.14
N HIS A 98 -22.98 1.24 -22.25
CA HIS A 98 -23.82 1.27 -23.45
C HIS A 98 -24.78 2.44 -23.35
#